data_AF-A0A8H4QH25-F1
#
_entry.id   AF-A0A8H4QH25-F1
#
_cell.length_a   1.000
_cell.length_b   1.000
_cell.length_c   1.000
_cell.angle_alpha   90.00
_cell.angle_beta   90.00
_cell.angle_gamma   90.00
#
_symmetry.space_group_name_H-M   'P 1'
#
loop_
_entity.id
_entity.type
_entity.pdbx_description
1 polymer ?
#
loop_
_entity_poly.entity_id
_entity_poly.type
_entity_poly.pdbx_seq_one_letter_code
_entity_poly.pdbx_strand_id
1 'polypeptide(L)'
;MRNGYTLYSPFKNTMWQTPPPVTHSIPNDKAHSYPYARWFIKDNSELFFEGYTPFVRAARDTKGREVVIKLISDGRASPELEILKFLNTEKAREDPRNHTIPVIEFLTLETLTFVVMPRWGDLCLAGFATVHEVLHFAKIFLEAFVFLHENRIAHLDFLEQNAAIDALYPSRPRRDIEGLRDPSSARYCVMDFDYSSRYSADMSLDDVRETKPVDRLGNSPEPYNPFAVDFYACASRLQRWTRHIENVVPELGSFFEKVMQVDLKRGTQASEALQSFMELYNKVPESVLSQKIDTFLWAKGAARRKPWLQDSA
;
A
#
# COMPACT_ATOMS: atom_id res chain seq x y z
N MET A 1 -23.80 19.54 5.43
CA MET A 1 -22.33 19.48 5.26
C MET A 1 -21.69 20.10 6.49
N ARG A 2 -21.35 19.32 7.53
CA ARG A 2 -20.76 19.90 8.76
C ARG A 2 -19.24 20.03 8.73
N ASN A 3 -18.54 19.27 7.87
CA ASN A 3 -17.07 19.26 7.77
C ASN A 3 -16.54 19.43 6.33
N GLY A 4 -17.35 19.97 5.40
CA GLY A 4 -16.88 20.24 4.03
C GLY A 4 -16.65 19.02 3.12
N TYR A 5 -17.04 17.81 3.54
CA TYR A 5 -16.99 16.61 2.71
C TYR A 5 -18.36 16.25 2.11
N THR A 6 -18.38 15.91 0.83
CA THR A 6 -19.54 15.37 0.11
C THR A 6 -19.31 13.89 -0.18
N LEU A 7 -20.11 13.02 0.42
CA LEU A 7 -19.95 11.56 0.27
C LEU A 7 -20.32 11.09 -1.12
N TYR A 8 -19.60 10.08 -1.60
CA TYR A 8 -20.00 9.30 -2.76
C TYR A 8 -21.30 8.57 -2.45
N SER A 9 -22.17 8.47 -3.44
CA SER A 9 -23.50 7.85 -3.28
C SER A 9 -23.65 6.70 -4.27
N PRO A 10 -24.19 5.55 -3.85
CA PRO A 10 -24.36 4.40 -4.74
C PRO A 10 -25.30 4.73 -5.90
N PHE A 11 -25.08 4.05 -7.03
CA PHE A 11 -26.05 4.07 -8.11
C PHE A 11 -27.40 3.50 -7.64
N LYS A 12 -28.50 3.98 -8.23
CA LYS A 12 -29.85 3.46 -7.93
C LYS A 12 -29.97 1.94 -8.09
N ASN A 13 -29.15 1.34 -8.98
CA ASN A 13 -29.25 -0.07 -9.36
C ASN A 13 -28.09 -0.93 -8.84
N THR A 14 -27.11 -0.36 -8.13
CA THR A 14 -26.01 -1.14 -7.53
C THR A 14 -25.44 -0.42 -6.32
N MET A 15 -25.26 -1.17 -5.23
CA MET A 15 -24.60 -0.68 -4.02
C MET A 15 -23.07 -0.81 -4.07
N TRP A 16 -22.53 -1.59 -5.01
CA TRP A 16 -21.11 -1.96 -5.06
C TRP A 16 -20.22 -0.89 -5.70
N GLN A 17 -20.82 0.02 -6.46
CA GLN A 17 -20.13 1.12 -7.13
C GLN A 17 -20.76 2.42 -6.72
N THR A 18 -19.94 3.28 -6.12
CA THR A 18 -20.34 4.63 -5.74
C THR A 18 -19.59 5.64 -6.64
N PRO A 19 -20.28 6.38 -7.52
CA PRO A 19 -19.67 7.46 -8.28
C PRO A 19 -19.36 8.69 -7.40
N PRO A 20 -18.42 9.55 -7.82
CA PRO A 20 -18.19 10.83 -7.19
C PRO A 20 -19.45 11.69 -7.23
N PRO A 21 -19.61 12.62 -6.26
CA PRO A 21 -20.66 13.62 -6.36
C PRO A 21 -20.46 14.47 -7.62
N VAL A 22 -21.57 14.87 -8.24
CA VAL A 22 -21.58 15.77 -9.43
C VAL A 22 -21.06 17.16 -9.06
N THR A 23 -21.06 17.49 -7.77
CA THR A 23 -20.57 18.76 -7.26
C THR A 23 -19.05 18.83 -7.35
N HIS A 24 -18.57 20.00 -7.78
CA HIS A 24 -17.16 20.35 -7.97
C HIS A 24 -16.52 19.64 -9.17
N SER A 25 -16.12 20.45 -10.17
CA SER A 25 -15.30 20.01 -11.29
C SER A 25 -13.96 19.47 -10.77
N ILE A 26 -13.35 18.57 -11.55
CA ILE A 26 -11.98 18.11 -11.34
C ILE A 26 -11.09 19.33 -11.08
N PRO A 27 -10.25 19.32 -10.01
CA PRO A 27 -9.36 20.44 -9.75
C PRO A 27 -8.57 20.77 -11.00
N ASN A 28 -8.70 22.00 -11.50
CA ASN A 28 -7.98 22.48 -12.68
C ASN A 28 -6.49 22.70 -12.39
N ASP A 29 -6.12 22.58 -11.10
CA ASP A 29 -4.81 22.90 -10.59
C ASP A 29 -3.89 21.68 -10.69
N LYS A 30 -2.90 21.78 -11.58
CA LYS A 30 -1.83 20.78 -11.78
C LYS A 30 -0.91 20.66 -10.57
N ALA A 31 -1.07 21.49 -9.55
CA ALA A 31 -0.36 21.38 -8.27
C ALA A 31 -1.05 20.36 -7.35
N HIS A 32 -0.87 19.07 -7.65
CA HIS A 32 -1.19 18.01 -6.70
C HIS A 32 -0.28 18.15 -5.48
N SER A 33 -0.78 18.72 -4.39
CA SER A 33 -0.07 18.77 -3.12
C SER A 33 -0.21 17.43 -2.42
N TYR A 34 0.91 16.78 -2.05
CA TYR A 34 0.91 15.72 -1.05
C TYR A 34 0.08 16.18 0.17
N PRO A 35 -0.84 15.35 0.72
CA PRO A 35 -0.96 13.90 0.53
C PRO A 35 -1.98 13.42 -0.51
N TYR A 36 -2.55 14.29 -1.33
CA TYR A 36 -3.63 13.91 -2.26
C TYR A 36 -3.09 13.23 -3.51
N ALA A 37 -3.86 12.29 -4.06
CA ALA A 37 -3.46 11.53 -5.25
C ALA A 37 -3.35 12.41 -6.50
N ARG A 38 -2.42 12.04 -7.38
CA ARG A 38 -2.23 12.52 -8.75
C ARG A 38 -3.37 12.01 -9.63
N TRP A 39 -3.73 12.74 -10.68
CA TRP A 39 -4.89 12.40 -11.52
C TRP A 39 -4.45 11.90 -12.89
N PHE A 40 -4.86 10.68 -13.22
CA PHE A 40 -4.64 10.01 -14.51
C PHE A 40 -5.96 9.57 -15.16
N ILE A 41 -7.07 10.20 -14.75
CA ILE A 41 -8.41 10.02 -15.32
C ILE A 41 -8.78 11.22 -16.18
N LYS A 42 -9.63 11.01 -17.18
CA LYS A 42 -10.12 12.06 -18.07
C LYS A 42 -11.22 12.89 -17.42
N ASP A 43 -12.17 12.21 -16.80
CA ASP A 43 -13.32 12.81 -16.16
C ASP A 43 -13.89 11.91 -15.05
N ASN A 44 -14.91 12.43 -14.34
CA ASN A 44 -15.54 11.74 -13.21
C ASN A 44 -16.21 10.40 -13.59
N SER A 45 -16.47 10.13 -14.87
CA SER A 45 -17.05 8.85 -15.33
C SER A 45 -16.07 7.67 -15.26
N GLU A 46 -14.77 7.95 -15.12
CA GLU A 46 -13.74 6.92 -14.93
C GLU A 46 -13.47 6.65 -13.43
N LEU A 47 -14.13 7.39 -12.55
CA LEU A 47 -13.90 7.36 -11.11
C LEU A 47 -15.04 6.62 -10.39
N PHE A 48 -14.73 5.45 -9.84
CA PHE A 48 -15.66 4.70 -8.99
C PHE A 48 -14.97 4.26 -7.73
N PHE A 49 -15.65 4.40 -6.59
CA PHE A 49 -15.21 3.73 -5.38
C PHE A 49 -15.94 2.39 -5.29
N GLU A 50 -15.16 1.32 -5.44
CA GLU A 50 -15.60 -0.07 -5.39
C GLU A 50 -15.49 -0.60 -3.96
N GLY A 51 -16.46 -1.41 -3.56
CA GLY A 51 -16.51 -1.97 -2.21
C GLY A 51 -17.36 -1.10 -1.28
N TYR A 52 -18.55 -1.59 -0.97
CA TYR A 52 -19.41 -0.98 0.04
C TYR A 52 -19.24 -1.75 1.35
N THR A 53 -18.36 -1.26 2.22
CA THR A 53 -18.38 -1.65 3.63
C THR A 53 -19.21 -0.62 4.39
N PRO A 54 -19.91 -0.95 5.49
CA PRO A 54 -20.65 0.06 6.24
C PRO A 54 -19.75 1.12 6.91
N PHE A 55 -18.45 0.84 7.03
CA PHE A 55 -17.49 1.65 7.80
C PHE A 55 -16.58 2.54 6.97
N VAL A 56 -16.50 2.34 5.65
CA VAL A 56 -15.62 3.12 4.76
C VAL A 56 -16.45 3.82 3.68
N ARG A 57 -16.23 5.11 3.46
CA ARG A 57 -16.87 5.88 2.38
C ARG A 57 -15.85 6.76 1.67
N ALA A 58 -15.87 6.74 0.34
CA ALA A 58 -15.24 7.81 -0.43
C ALA A 58 -16.03 9.12 -0.28
N ALA A 59 -15.30 10.23 -0.29
CA ALA A 59 -15.86 11.56 -0.27
C ALA A 59 -14.99 12.52 -1.08
N ARG A 60 -15.56 13.65 -1.46
CA ARG A 60 -14.86 14.78 -2.09
C ARG A 60 -14.96 15.99 -1.18
N ASP A 61 -13.85 16.68 -0.98
CA ASP A 61 -13.84 17.92 -0.20
C ASP A 61 -14.28 19.15 -1.02
N THR A 62 -14.41 20.30 -0.36
CA THR A 62 -14.79 21.57 -1.00
C THR A 62 -13.82 22.07 -2.08
N LYS A 63 -12.60 21.54 -2.13
CA LYS A 63 -11.57 21.87 -3.13
C LYS A 63 -11.52 20.86 -4.27
N GLY A 64 -12.42 19.87 -4.29
CA GLY A 64 -12.46 18.82 -5.32
C GLY A 64 -11.43 17.71 -5.13
N ARG A 65 -10.81 17.59 -3.96
CA ARG A 65 -9.83 16.54 -3.67
C ARG A 65 -10.52 15.29 -3.13
N GLU A 66 -10.03 14.12 -3.54
CA GLU A 66 -10.61 12.84 -3.16
C GLU A 66 -10.07 12.32 -1.84
N VAL A 67 -10.97 11.90 -0.97
CA VAL A 67 -10.67 11.35 0.35
C VAL A 67 -11.46 10.08 0.61
N VAL A 68 -11.01 9.32 1.60
CA VAL A 68 -11.72 8.18 2.18
C VAL A 68 -11.93 8.48 3.66
N ILE A 69 -13.14 8.24 4.14
CA ILE A 69 -13.53 8.39 5.54
C ILE A 69 -13.83 6.99 6.08
N LYS A 70 -13.07 6.54 7.09
CA LYS A 70 -13.25 5.26 7.78
C LYS A 70 -13.69 5.50 9.23
N LEU A 71 -14.69 4.76 9.72
CA LEU A 71 -15.00 4.67 11.15
C LEU A 71 -13.97 3.75 11.81
N ILE A 72 -13.26 4.24 12.84
CA ILE A 72 -12.11 3.55 13.46
C ILE A 72 -12.37 3.20 14.94
N SER A 73 -13.26 3.94 15.61
CA SER A 73 -13.64 3.68 16.99
C SER A 73 -15.07 4.12 17.26
N ASP A 74 -15.76 3.39 18.13
CA ASP A 74 -17.08 3.71 18.65
C ASP A 74 -17.07 4.33 20.05
N GLY A 75 -15.88 4.75 20.51
CA GLY A 75 -15.64 5.29 21.85
C GLY A 75 -14.89 4.32 22.75
N ARG A 76 -14.73 3.06 22.33
CA ARG A 76 -13.89 2.07 22.99
C ARG A 76 -12.44 2.18 22.51
N ALA A 77 -11.52 1.61 23.31
CA ALA A 77 -10.12 1.51 22.94
C ALA A 77 -9.97 0.80 21.58
N SER A 78 -9.33 1.50 20.63
CA SER A 78 -9.07 1.00 19.28
C SER A 78 -7.56 1.00 19.06
N PRO A 79 -6.92 -0.19 18.98
CA PRO A 79 -5.49 -0.29 18.66
C PRO A 79 -5.16 0.42 17.34
N GLU A 80 -6.05 0.30 16.34
CA GLU A 80 -5.90 0.97 15.05
C GLU A 80 -5.84 2.50 15.21
N LEU A 81 -6.74 3.10 16.00
CA LEU A 81 -6.74 4.54 16.25
C LEU A 81 -5.42 5.02 16.85
N GLU A 82 -4.90 4.29 17.85
CA GLU A 82 -3.67 4.66 18.55
C GLU A 82 -2.44 4.50 17.64
N ILE A 83 -2.42 3.46 16.80
CA ILE A 83 -1.39 3.27 15.77
C ILE A 83 -1.45 4.39 14.74
N LEU A 84 -2.62 4.72 14.21
CA LEU A 84 -2.78 5.79 13.22
C LEU A 84 -2.37 7.16 13.78
N LYS A 85 -2.73 7.48 15.04
CA LYS A 85 -2.25 8.69 15.70
C LYS A 85 -0.72 8.73 15.79
N PHE A 86 -0.11 7.63 16.21
CA PHE A 86 1.35 7.53 16.31
C PHE A 86 2.04 7.72 14.95
N LEU A 87 1.58 6.99 13.93
CA LEU A 87 2.12 7.03 12.56
C LEU A 87 1.99 8.42 11.90
N ASN A 88 1.11 9.27 12.44
CA ASN A 88 0.85 10.63 11.98
C ASN A 88 1.38 11.71 12.94
N THR A 89 2.19 11.34 13.94
CA THR A 89 2.99 12.34 14.68
C THR A 89 4.01 12.99 13.75
N GLU A 90 4.39 14.25 14.04
CA GLU A 90 5.42 14.98 13.28
C GLU A 90 6.69 14.15 13.13
N LYS A 91 7.24 13.66 14.24
CA LYS A 91 8.43 12.78 14.26
C LYS A 91 8.28 11.53 13.39
N ALA A 92 7.12 10.87 13.42
CA ALA A 92 6.90 9.68 12.58
C ALA A 92 6.82 10.05 11.09
N ARG A 93 6.24 11.20 10.74
CA ARG A 93 6.11 11.67 9.35
C ARG A 93 7.39 12.26 8.78
N GLU A 94 8.32 12.69 9.62
CA GLU A 94 9.67 13.12 9.23
C GLU A 94 10.57 11.94 8.79
N ASP A 95 10.31 10.72 9.26
CA ASP A 95 11.06 9.54 8.80
C ASP A 95 10.68 9.20 7.34
N PRO A 96 11.61 9.28 6.37
CA PRO A 96 11.31 9.04 4.96
C PRO A 96 10.91 7.58 4.66
N ARG A 97 11.11 6.65 5.60
CA ARG A 97 10.70 5.25 5.49
C ARG A 97 9.25 5.02 5.92
N ASN A 98 8.58 6.04 6.47
CA ASN A 98 7.17 5.98 6.84
C ASN A 98 6.27 6.07 5.60
N HIS A 99 6.18 4.96 4.87
CA HIS A 99 5.25 4.77 3.76
C HIS A 99 3.90 4.24 4.24
N THR A 100 3.35 4.79 5.32
CA THR A 100 1.98 4.49 5.76
C THR A 100 1.02 5.55 5.27
N ILE A 101 -0.25 5.21 5.07
CA ILE A 101 -1.26 6.16 4.59
C ILE A 101 -1.32 7.41 5.51
N PRO A 102 -1.16 8.63 4.97
CA PRO A 102 -1.29 9.86 5.75
C PRO A 102 -2.73 10.10 6.18
N VAL A 103 -2.90 10.53 7.42
CA VAL A 103 -4.19 11.00 7.94
C VAL A 103 -4.27 12.51 7.73
N ILE A 104 -5.32 12.95 7.06
CA ILE A 104 -5.63 14.35 6.84
C ILE A 104 -6.27 14.94 8.10
N GLU A 105 -7.21 14.21 8.70
CA GLU A 105 -8.02 14.69 9.80
C GLU A 105 -8.59 13.52 10.63
N PHE A 106 -8.66 13.71 11.95
CA PHE A 106 -9.43 12.86 12.86
C PHE A 106 -10.73 13.61 13.20
N LEU A 107 -11.87 13.01 12.89
CA LEU A 107 -13.19 13.57 13.16
C LEU A 107 -13.85 12.84 14.33
N THR A 108 -14.47 13.58 15.24
CA THR A 108 -15.26 13.00 16.34
C THR A 108 -16.71 13.46 16.23
N LEU A 109 -17.63 12.49 16.27
CA LEU A 109 -19.06 12.73 16.36
C LEU A 109 -19.62 11.89 17.50
N GLU A 110 -20.01 12.56 18.59
CA GLU A 110 -20.37 11.91 19.85
C GLU A 110 -19.22 10.99 20.33
N THR A 111 -19.44 9.68 20.40
CA THR A 111 -18.40 8.71 20.76
C THR A 111 -17.66 8.14 19.55
N LEU A 112 -18.18 8.35 18.34
CA LEU A 112 -17.62 7.79 17.12
C LEU A 112 -16.41 8.61 16.65
N THR A 113 -15.31 7.93 16.37
CA THR A 113 -14.11 8.52 15.77
C THR A 113 -13.92 8.02 14.36
N PHE A 114 -13.81 8.96 13.43
CA PHE A 114 -13.54 8.72 12.03
C PHE A 114 -12.16 9.26 11.66
N VAL A 115 -11.54 8.62 10.68
CA VAL A 115 -10.28 9.06 10.09
C VAL A 115 -10.50 9.39 8.63
N VAL A 116 -10.02 10.58 8.24
CA VAL A 116 -10.02 11.06 6.87
C VAL A 116 -8.62 10.84 6.29
N MET A 117 -8.53 10.06 5.21
CA MET A 117 -7.29 9.74 4.48
C MET A 117 -7.44 10.18 3.03
N PRO A 118 -6.34 10.48 2.30
CA PRO A 118 -6.46 10.72 0.87
C PRO A 118 -6.95 9.44 0.18
N ARG A 119 -7.77 9.59 -0.85
CA ARG A 119 -8.14 8.47 -1.69
C ARG A 119 -7.02 8.20 -2.68
N TRP A 120 -6.27 7.13 -2.45
CA TRP A 120 -5.24 6.64 -3.34
C TRP A 120 -5.81 5.50 -4.20
N GLY A 121 -5.16 5.23 -5.33
CA GLY A 121 -5.58 4.18 -6.26
C GLY A 121 -5.12 2.81 -5.79
N ASP A 122 -5.81 1.77 -6.28
CA ASP A 122 -5.43 0.38 -6.07
C ASP A 122 -3.98 0.15 -6.51
N LEU A 123 -3.25 -0.73 -5.84
CA LEU A 123 -1.89 -1.04 -6.21
C LEU A 123 -1.79 -1.93 -7.46
N CYS A 124 -2.77 -2.80 -7.71
CA CYS A 124 -2.59 -3.95 -8.60
C CYS A 124 -3.18 -3.81 -10.00
N LEU A 125 -3.88 -2.71 -10.28
CA LEU A 125 -4.59 -2.54 -11.55
C LEU A 125 -3.68 -2.00 -12.66
N ALA A 126 -2.63 -1.23 -12.33
CA ALA A 126 -1.70 -0.70 -13.32
C ALA A 126 -0.32 -1.40 -13.28
N GLY A 127 0.19 -1.84 -14.43
CA GLY A 127 1.49 -2.48 -14.57
C GLY A 127 2.69 -1.53 -14.38
N PHE A 128 3.89 -2.12 -14.39
CA PHE A 128 5.17 -1.40 -14.40
C PHE A 128 5.70 -1.29 -15.83
N ALA A 129 6.26 -0.14 -16.21
CA ALA A 129 6.82 0.11 -17.53
C ALA A 129 8.32 -0.20 -17.62
N THR A 130 9.08 0.05 -16.55
CA THR A 130 10.55 -0.09 -16.52
C THR A 130 11.05 -0.91 -15.33
N VAL A 131 12.30 -1.35 -15.40
CA VAL A 131 13.00 -2.01 -14.28
C VAL A 131 13.07 -1.09 -13.05
N HIS A 132 13.34 0.21 -13.24
CA HIS A 132 13.42 1.18 -12.15
C HIS A 132 12.12 1.26 -11.35
N GLU A 133 10.96 1.27 -12.01
CA GLU A 133 9.66 1.31 -11.33
C GLU A 133 9.42 0.08 -10.44
N VAL A 134 9.84 -1.10 -10.90
CA VAL A 134 9.72 -2.37 -10.16
C VAL A 134 10.63 -2.37 -8.92
N LEU A 135 11.88 -1.95 -9.08
CA LEU A 135 12.85 -1.92 -7.99
C LEU A 135 12.50 -0.84 -6.96
N HIS A 136 12.04 0.33 -7.42
CA HIS A 136 11.56 1.40 -6.56
C HIS A 136 10.36 0.93 -5.72
N PHE A 137 9.40 0.23 -6.33
CA PHE A 137 8.28 -0.39 -5.62
C PHE A 137 8.74 -1.34 -4.51
N ALA A 138 9.70 -2.25 -4.79
CA ALA A 138 10.22 -3.16 -3.77
C ALA A 138 10.91 -2.41 -2.62
N LYS A 139 11.73 -1.39 -2.94
CA LYS A 139 12.39 -0.55 -1.93
C LYS A 139 11.37 0.06 -0.97
N ILE A 140 10.31 0.66 -1.49
CA ILE A 140 9.32 1.39 -0.70
C ILE A 140 8.64 0.48 0.32
N PHE A 141 8.20 -0.72 -0.07
CA PHE A 141 7.55 -1.63 0.88
C PHE A 141 8.53 -2.28 1.87
N LEU A 142 9.78 -2.56 1.47
CA LEU A 142 10.80 -3.00 2.42
C LEU A 142 11.08 -1.92 3.48
N GLU A 143 11.22 -0.66 3.05
CA GLU A 143 11.36 0.48 3.96
C GLU A 143 10.16 0.62 4.91
N ALA A 144 8.93 0.49 4.38
CA ALA A 144 7.70 0.58 5.17
C ALA A 144 7.68 -0.44 6.31
N PHE A 145 8.01 -1.70 6.02
CA PHE A 145 7.98 -2.77 7.02
C PHE A 145 9.13 -2.67 8.02
N VAL A 146 10.33 -2.25 7.58
CA VAL A 146 11.42 -1.93 8.51
C VAL A 146 11.00 -0.81 9.46
N PHE A 147 10.41 0.27 8.95
CA PHE A 147 9.93 1.38 9.76
C PHE A 147 8.85 0.94 10.77
N LEU A 148 7.86 0.16 10.34
CA LEU A 148 6.82 -0.37 11.23
C LEU A 148 7.43 -1.23 12.34
N HIS A 149 8.33 -2.15 12.00
CA HIS A 149 8.94 -3.06 12.98
C HIS A 149 9.84 -2.29 13.96
N GLU A 150 10.65 -1.34 13.50
CA GLU A 150 11.46 -0.48 14.37
C GLU A 150 10.61 0.30 15.38
N ASN A 151 9.38 0.65 15.01
CA ASN A 151 8.40 1.30 15.88
C ASN A 151 7.48 0.33 16.65
N ARG A 152 7.83 -0.96 16.64
CA ARG A 152 7.13 -2.06 17.32
C ARG A 152 5.69 -2.27 16.84
N ILE A 153 5.41 -1.97 15.58
CA ILE A 153 4.10 -2.19 14.97
C ILE A 153 4.20 -3.40 14.05
N ALA A 154 3.37 -4.41 14.32
CA ALA A 154 3.10 -5.49 13.37
C ALA A 154 1.73 -5.23 12.72
N HIS A 155 1.67 -5.24 11.39
CA HIS A 155 0.48 -5.04 10.58
C HIS A 155 -0.48 -6.23 10.62
N LEU A 156 0.07 -7.44 10.53
CA LEU A 156 -0.57 -8.77 10.55
C LEU A 156 -1.57 -9.09 9.43
N ASP A 157 -1.86 -8.13 8.55
CA ASP A 157 -2.79 -8.30 7.42
C ASP A 157 -2.30 -7.65 6.12
N PHE A 158 -1.01 -7.76 5.81
CA PHE A 158 -0.50 -7.17 4.58
C PHE A 158 -0.87 -7.94 3.31
N LEU A 159 -1.95 -7.51 2.65
CA LEU A 159 -2.43 -7.96 1.35
C LEU A 159 -2.36 -6.83 0.32
N GLU A 160 -2.49 -7.17 -0.96
CA GLU A 160 -2.51 -6.22 -2.06
C GLU A 160 -3.55 -5.09 -1.88
N GLN A 161 -4.73 -5.40 -1.33
CA GLN A 161 -5.77 -4.38 -1.09
C GLN A 161 -5.43 -3.40 0.05
N ASN A 162 -4.45 -3.75 0.90
CA ASN A 162 -3.98 -2.93 2.02
C ASN A 162 -2.72 -2.13 1.63
N ALA A 163 -2.50 -1.98 0.33
CA ALA A 163 -1.50 -1.12 -0.26
C ALA A 163 -2.14 -0.24 -1.33
N ALA A 164 -1.62 0.97 -1.51
CA ALA A 164 -2.13 1.91 -2.49
C ALA A 164 -1.02 2.71 -3.16
N ILE A 165 -1.33 3.32 -4.30
CA ILE A 165 -0.47 4.28 -5.02
C ILE A 165 -1.16 5.65 -5.03
N ASP A 166 -0.39 6.72 -4.91
CA ASP A 166 -0.87 8.12 -4.93
C ASP A 166 -1.35 8.59 -6.32
N ALA A 167 -2.12 7.76 -7.03
CA ALA A 167 -2.66 8.04 -8.34
C ALA A 167 -4.11 7.56 -8.44
N LEU A 168 -5.00 8.42 -8.93
CA LEU A 168 -6.34 8.05 -9.38
C LEU A 168 -6.29 7.76 -10.86
N TYR A 169 -6.69 6.56 -11.24
CA TYR A 169 -6.67 6.09 -12.61
C TYR A 169 -7.88 5.17 -12.88
N PRO A 170 -8.24 4.91 -14.14
CA PRO A 170 -9.45 4.13 -14.45
C PRO A 170 -9.37 2.71 -13.88
N SER A 171 -10.48 2.19 -13.32
CA SER A 171 -10.53 0.87 -12.66
C SER A 171 -10.16 -0.33 -13.55
N ARG A 172 -10.12 -0.15 -14.87
CA ARG A 172 -9.67 -1.16 -15.83
C ARG A 172 -8.75 -0.50 -16.85
N PRO A 173 -7.50 -0.22 -16.50
CA PRO A 173 -6.58 0.40 -17.44
C PRO A 173 -6.38 -0.59 -18.59
N ARG A 174 -6.65 -0.15 -19.82
CA ARG A 174 -6.49 -0.99 -21.01
C ARG A 174 -5.01 -1.25 -21.35
N ARG A 175 -4.10 -0.43 -20.81
CA ARG A 175 -2.65 -0.41 -21.06
C ARG A 175 -1.92 0.16 -19.85
N ASP A 176 -0.59 0.02 -19.83
CA ASP A 176 0.27 0.74 -18.90
C ASP A 176 0.01 2.26 -19.03
N ILE A 177 -0.06 2.95 -17.90
CA ILE A 177 -0.27 4.40 -17.85
C ILE A 177 1.10 5.05 -17.65
N GLU A 178 1.56 5.74 -18.69
CA GLU A 178 2.86 6.43 -18.67
C GLU A 178 2.93 7.46 -17.53
N GLY A 179 4.06 7.48 -16.81
CA GLY A 179 4.29 8.38 -15.68
C GLY A 179 3.55 8.02 -14.38
N LEU A 180 2.64 7.03 -14.38
CA LEU A 180 1.89 6.64 -13.18
C LEU A 180 2.83 6.20 -12.05
N ARG A 181 3.84 5.40 -12.38
CA ARG A 181 4.79 4.81 -11.42
C ARG A 181 6.17 5.46 -11.44
N ASP A 182 6.30 6.64 -12.04
CA ASP A 182 7.57 7.36 -12.12
C ASP A 182 8.22 7.47 -10.72
N PRO A 183 9.39 6.86 -10.48
CA PRO A 183 10.07 6.86 -9.19
C PRO A 183 10.36 8.24 -8.62
N SER A 184 10.38 9.31 -9.43
CA SER A 184 10.61 10.67 -8.96
C SER A 184 9.37 11.32 -8.33
N SER A 185 8.18 10.76 -8.53
CA SER A 185 6.92 11.37 -8.09
C SER A 185 5.94 10.39 -7.45
N ALA A 186 5.96 9.12 -7.84
CA ALA A 186 5.05 8.11 -7.35
C ALA A 186 5.33 7.76 -5.89
N ARG A 187 4.25 7.68 -5.12
CA ARG A 187 4.28 7.27 -3.72
C ARG A 187 3.39 6.06 -3.54
N TYR A 188 3.84 5.17 -2.67
CA TYR A 188 3.06 4.01 -2.25
C TYR A 188 2.82 4.09 -0.76
N CYS A 189 1.76 3.46 -0.30
CA CYS A 189 1.53 3.35 1.12
C CYS A 189 1.01 1.97 1.52
N VAL A 190 1.31 1.62 2.77
CA VAL A 190 0.62 0.60 3.55
C VAL A 190 -0.54 1.25 4.31
N MET A 191 -1.69 0.60 4.32
CA MET A 191 -2.92 1.08 4.95
C MET A 191 -3.68 -0.05 5.61
N ASP A 192 -4.74 0.30 6.34
CA ASP A 192 -5.63 -0.62 7.05
C ASP A 192 -4.96 -1.38 8.22
N PHE A 193 -5.04 -0.77 9.42
CA PHE A 193 -4.35 -1.26 10.61
C PHE A 193 -5.28 -2.01 11.56
N ASP A 194 -6.44 -2.51 11.08
CA ASP A 194 -7.48 -3.18 11.87
C ASP A 194 -6.93 -4.39 12.65
N TYR A 195 -6.06 -5.18 12.02
CA TYR A 195 -5.43 -6.36 12.63
C TYR A 195 -4.11 -6.05 13.33
N SER A 196 -3.66 -4.80 13.28
CA SER A 196 -2.33 -4.43 13.73
C SER A 196 -2.19 -4.41 15.23
N SER A 197 -0.97 -4.65 15.69
CA SER A 197 -0.60 -4.63 17.11
C SER A 197 0.65 -3.81 17.31
N ARG A 198 0.65 -2.98 18.35
CA ARG A 198 1.83 -2.23 18.77
C ARG A 198 2.35 -2.80 20.09
N TYR A 199 3.63 -3.16 20.11
CA TYR A 199 4.29 -3.80 21.24
C TYR A 199 5.14 -2.81 22.04
N SER A 200 5.53 -3.19 23.26
CA SER A 200 6.37 -2.34 24.11
C SER A 200 7.73 -2.07 23.47
N ALA A 201 8.23 -0.84 23.61
CA ALA A 201 9.56 -0.46 23.17
C ALA A 201 10.68 -1.24 23.89
N ASP A 202 10.42 -1.68 25.13
CA ASP A 202 11.37 -2.43 25.96
C ASP A 202 11.54 -3.88 25.52
N MET A 203 10.66 -4.38 24.65
CA MET A 203 10.74 -5.74 24.12
C MET A 203 11.59 -5.76 22.84
N SER A 204 12.55 -6.69 22.79
CA SER A 204 13.30 -6.98 21.56
C SER A 204 12.35 -7.51 20.49
N LEU A 205 12.62 -7.16 19.23
CA LEU A 205 11.84 -7.67 18.09
C LEU A 205 11.81 -9.20 18.04
N ASP A 206 12.92 -9.84 18.42
CA ASP A 206 13.05 -11.30 18.36
C ASP A 206 12.38 -12.03 19.54
N ASP A 207 11.99 -11.30 20.59
CA ASP A 207 11.37 -11.87 21.79
C ASP A 207 9.83 -11.78 21.77
N VAL A 208 9.24 -10.94 20.89
CA VAL A 208 7.79 -10.80 20.79
C VAL A 208 7.16 -12.12 20.34
N ARG A 209 6.14 -12.57 21.08
CA ARG A 209 5.34 -13.76 20.74
C ARG A 209 3.87 -13.39 20.71
N GLU A 210 3.16 -13.91 19.71
CA GLU A 210 1.74 -13.67 19.48
C GLU A 210 1.03 -15.00 19.22
N THR A 211 -0.25 -15.07 19.60
CA THR A 211 -1.13 -16.22 19.39
C THR A 211 -2.41 -15.86 18.65
N LYS A 212 -2.60 -14.57 18.30
CA LYS A 212 -3.71 -14.13 17.45
C LYS A 212 -3.78 -14.97 16.18
N PRO A 213 -4.98 -15.46 15.81
CA PRO A 213 -5.18 -16.08 14.51
C PRO A 213 -4.82 -15.10 13.41
N VAL A 214 -4.01 -15.56 12.46
CA VAL A 214 -3.71 -14.86 11.22
C VAL A 214 -3.98 -15.82 10.08
N ASP A 215 -4.76 -15.39 9.09
CA ASP A 215 -5.24 -16.27 8.00
C ASP A 215 -4.09 -17.02 7.31
N ARG A 216 -2.89 -16.43 7.28
CA ARG A 216 -1.69 -17.01 6.65
C ARG A 216 -1.05 -18.15 7.43
N LEU A 217 -1.28 -18.25 8.74
CA LEU A 217 -0.78 -19.35 9.58
C LEU A 217 -1.86 -20.40 9.85
N GLY A 218 -3.10 -20.18 9.40
CA GLY A 218 -4.24 -21.04 9.71
C GLY A 218 -4.48 -21.16 11.22
N ASN A 219 -5.03 -22.30 11.66
CA ASN A 219 -5.25 -22.61 13.07
C ASN A 219 -3.95 -23.07 13.78
N SER A 220 -2.83 -22.35 13.62
CA SER A 220 -1.58 -22.71 14.31
C SER A 220 -1.71 -22.42 15.81
N PRO A 221 -1.59 -23.43 16.70
CA PRO A 221 -1.65 -23.24 18.15
C PRO A 221 -0.33 -22.71 18.75
N GLU A 222 0.75 -22.66 17.97
CA GLU A 222 2.08 -22.29 18.45
C GLU A 222 2.30 -20.76 18.39
N PRO A 223 2.86 -20.15 19.46
CA PRO A 223 3.24 -18.75 19.44
C PRO A 223 4.27 -18.46 18.34
N TYR A 224 4.05 -17.39 17.60
CA TYR A 224 4.91 -16.95 16.50
C TYR A 224 5.44 -15.54 16.75
N ASN A 225 6.47 -15.15 15.99
CA ASN A 225 6.93 -13.76 15.97
C ASN A 225 6.08 -12.94 14.96
N PRO A 226 5.33 -11.92 15.41
CA PRO A 226 4.41 -11.17 14.54
C PRO A 226 5.14 -10.42 13.42
N PHE A 227 6.35 -9.90 13.68
CA PHE A 227 7.16 -9.22 12.69
C PHE A 227 7.69 -10.19 11.61
N ALA A 228 7.92 -11.46 11.97
CA ALA A 228 8.32 -12.47 11.00
C ALA A 228 7.17 -12.81 10.04
N VAL A 229 5.94 -12.88 10.55
CA VAL A 229 4.73 -13.09 9.73
C VAL A 229 4.51 -11.94 8.77
N ASP A 230 4.67 -10.70 9.24
CA ASP A 230 4.61 -9.51 8.41
C ASP A 230 5.69 -9.47 7.35
N PHE A 231 6.92 -9.81 7.72
CA PHE A 231 8.00 -9.89 6.76
C PHE A 231 7.73 -10.95 5.69
N TYR A 232 7.27 -12.15 6.08
CA TYR A 232 6.87 -13.17 5.12
C TYR A 232 5.75 -12.69 4.20
N ALA A 233 4.76 -11.98 4.75
CA ALA A 233 3.68 -11.38 4.00
C ALA A 233 4.20 -10.39 2.95
N CYS A 234 5.04 -9.44 3.37
CA CYS A 234 5.67 -8.47 2.49
C CYS A 234 6.54 -9.15 1.41
N ALA A 235 7.47 -10.04 1.80
CA ALA A 235 8.38 -10.73 0.90
C ALA A 235 7.65 -11.57 -0.16
N SER A 236 6.57 -12.25 0.22
CA SER A 236 5.73 -13.03 -0.70
C SER A 236 5.07 -12.14 -1.76
N ARG A 237 4.55 -10.97 -1.37
CA ARG A 237 3.95 -10.00 -2.29
C ARG A 237 5.01 -9.37 -3.19
N LEU A 238 6.15 -8.99 -2.64
CA LEU A 238 7.26 -8.48 -3.43
C LEU A 238 7.75 -9.52 -4.44
N GLN A 239 7.90 -10.79 -4.06
CA GLN A 239 8.28 -11.85 -4.99
C GLN A 239 7.32 -11.91 -6.18
N ARG A 240 6.01 -11.88 -5.91
CA ARG A 240 4.96 -11.88 -6.95
C ARG A 240 5.10 -10.69 -7.89
N TRP A 241 5.35 -9.49 -7.37
CA TRP A 241 5.28 -8.26 -8.15
C TRP A 241 6.63 -7.78 -8.69
N THR A 242 7.77 -8.36 -8.27
CA THR A 242 9.08 -7.87 -8.69
C THR A 242 10.03 -8.94 -9.21
N ARG A 243 9.89 -10.23 -8.84
CA ARG A 243 10.78 -11.28 -9.34
C ARG A 243 10.68 -11.50 -10.85
N HIS A 244 9.60 -11.04 -11.49
CA HIS A 244 9.38 -11.22 -12.93
C HIS A 244 10.40 -10.51 -13.85
N ILE A 245 11.26 -9.65 -13.31
CA ILE A 245 12.39 -9.04 -14.03
C ILE A 245 13.73 -9.75 -13.78
N GLU A 246 13.74 -10.93 -13.17
CA GLU A 246 15.00 -11.67 -12.90
C GLU A 246 15.78 -12.04 -14.17
N ASN A 247 15.14 -12.07 -15.34
CA ASN A 247 15.83 -12.23 -16.63
C ASN A 247 16.72 -11.04 -17.00
N VAL A 248 16.46 -9.87 -16.42
CA VAL A 248 17.20 -8.62 -16.63
C VAL A 248 18.04 -8.26 -15.40
N VAL A 249 17.57 -8.61 -14.19
CA VAL A 249 18.27 -8.43 -12.92
C VAL A 249 18.37 -9.79 -12.19
N PRO A 250 19.30 -10.68 -12.60
CA PRO A 250 19.38 -12.06 -12.10
C PRO A 250 19.52 -12.20 -10.58
N GLU A 251 20.15 -11.22 -9.94
CA GLU A 251 20.36 -11.18 -8.49
C GLU A 251 19.04 -11.18 -7.71
N LEU A 252 17.92 -10.76 -8.30
CA LEU A 252 16.60 -10.83 -7.67
C LEU A 252 16.16 -12.28 -7.41
N GLY A 253 16.52 -13.22 -8.29
CA GLY A 253 16.23 -14.63 -8.10
C GLY A 253 16.84 -15.16 -6.81
N SER A 254 18.15 -14.96 -6.65
CA SER A 254 18.90 -15.37 -5.45
C SER A 254 18.45 -14.61 -4.20
N PHE A 255 18.13 -13.31 -4.33
CA PHE A 255 17.55 -12.53 -3.24
C PHE A 255 16.27 -13.18 -2.71
N PHE A 256 15.32 -13.48 -3.58
CA PHE A 256 14.04 -14.09 -3.19
C PHE A 256 14.16 -15.54 -2.74
N GLU A 257 15.10 -16.31 -3.26
CA GLU A 257 15.40 -17.66 -2.75
C GLU A 257 15.84 -17.63 -1.29
N LYS A 258 16.60 -16.61 -0.90
CA LYS A 258 17.04 -16.39 0.48
C LYS A 258 15.91 -15.85 1.36
N VAL A 259 15.28 -14.74 0.99
CA VAL A 259 14.31 -14.04 1.87
C VAL A 259 13.01 -14.81 2.07
N MET A 260 12.68 -15.76 1.19
CA MET A 260 11.51 -16.62 1.38
C MET A 260 11.74 -17.76 2.39
N GLN A 261 12.99 -18.01 2.81
CA GLN A 261 13.29 -18.92 3.93
C GLN A 261 13.16 -18.19 5.27
N VAL A 262 11.95 -17.69 5.56
CA VAL A 262 11.67 -16.90 6.76
C VAL A 262 11.67 -17.79 8.00
N ASP A 263 12.45 -17.41 9.01
CA ASP A 263 12.33 -17.97 10.35
C ASP A 263 11.19 -17.27 11.11
N LEU A 264 10.06 -17.96 11.30
CA LEU A 264 8.88 -17.40 11.98
C LEU A 264 9.11 -17.06 13.46
N LYS A 265 10.30 -17.31 14.01
CA LYS A 265 10.70 -16.96 15.37
C LYS A 265 11.52 -15.67 15.46
N ARG A 266 12.03 -15.13 14.34
CA ARG A 266 12.94 -13.97 14.30
C ARG A 266 12.27 -12.74 13.68
N GLY A 267 12.20 -11.64 14.41
CA GLY A 267 11.54 -10.39 14.00
C GLY A 267 12.44 -9.39 13.26
N THR A 268 13.76 -9.58 13.29
CA THR A 268 14.77 -8.69 12.67
C THR A 268 15.00 -8.89 11.16
N GLN A 269 14.28 -9.82 10.52
CA GLN A 269 14.53 -10.21 9.12
C GLN A 269 14.22 -9.12 8.09
N ALA A 270 13.27 -8.21 8.37
CA ALA A 270 12.94 -7.14 7.46
C ALA A 270 14.12 -6.19 7.21
N SER A 271 14.88 -5.84 8.26
CA SER A 271 16.05 -4.96 8.14
C SER A 271 17.20 -5.61 7.37
N GLU A 272 17.44 -6.90 7.60
CA GLU A 272 18.45 -7.67 6.85
C GLU A 272 18.09 -7.75 5.35
N ALA A 273 16.80 -7.94 5.04
CA ALA A 273 16.31 -7.99 3.68
C ALA A 273 16.41 -6.63 2.98
N LEU A 274 16.05 -5.53 3.65
CA LEU A 274 16.23 -4.19 3.10
C LEU A 274 17.70 -3.90 2.80
N GLN A 275 18.61 -4.23 3.71
CA GLN A 275 20.05 -4.06 3.48
C GLN A 275 20.52 -4.84 2.25
N SER A 276 20.22 -6.14 2.18
CA SER A 276 20.59 -6.98 1.04
C SER A 276 19.96 -6.52 -0.26
N PHE A 277 18.73 -6.00 -0.23
CA PHE A 277 18.05 -5.44 -1.40
C PHE A 277 18.74 -4.16 -1.88
N MET A 278 19.14 -3.26 -0.98
CA MET A 278 19.84 -2.03 -1.34
C MET A 278 21.22 -2.30 -1.93
N GLU A 279 21.94 -3.31 -1.45
CA GLU A 279 23.20 -3.76 -2.05
C GLU A 279 23.04 -4.26 -3.49
N LEU A 280 21.92 -4.93 -3.79
CA LEU A 280 21.54 -5.32 -5.15
C LEU A 280 21.14 -4.09 -5.97
N TYR A 281 20.24 -3.26 -5.45
CA TYR A 281 19.70 -2.07 -6.12
C TYR A 281 20.81 -1.15 -6.61
N ASN A 282 21.80 -0.88 -5.75
CA ASN A 282 22.90 0.05 -6.04
C ASN A 282 23.89 -0.49 -7.10
N LYS A 283 23.84 -1.78 -7.43
CA LYS A 283 24.68 -2.39 -8.48
C LYS A 283 24.00 -2.40 -9.85
N VAL A 284 22.70 -2.11 -9.93
CA VAL A 284 21.96 -2.13 -11.20
C VAL A 284 22.35 -0.90 -12.03
N PRO A 285 22.92 -1.06 -13.24
CA PRO A 285 23.30 0.08 -14.07
C PRO A 285 22.10 0.89 -14.55
N GLU A 286 22.29 2.20 -14.78
CA GLU A 286 21.24 3.09 -15.29
C GLU A 286 20.62 2.61 -16.62
N SER A 287 21.44 2.01 -17.50
CA SER A 287 20.95 1.42 -18.75
C SER A 287 19.96 0.28 -18.53
N VAL A 288 20.12 -0.48 -17.45
CA VAL A 288 19.23 -1.57 -17.05
C VAL A 288 17.99 -0.99 -16.35
N LEU A 289 18.16 0.01 -15.48
CA LEU A 289 17.04 0.70 -14.81
C LEU A 289 16.05 1.30 -15.83
N SER A 290 16.58 1.88 -16.92
CA SER A 290 15.79 2.47 -18.01
C SER A 290 15.16 1.44 -18.97
N GLN A 291 15.47 0.14 -18.83
CA GLN A 291 14.96 -0.89 -19.72
C GLN A 291 13.44 -1.07 -19.55
N LYS A 292 12.72 -1.08 -20.68
CA LYS A 292 11.28 -1.39 -20.73
C LYS A 292 11.03 -2.88 -20.48
N ILE A 293 9.92 -3.19 -19.82
CA ILE A 293 9.54 -4.57 -19.49
C ILE A 293 8.21 -4.97 -20.12
N ASP A 294 8.13 -6.23 -20.54
CA ASP A 294 6.93 -6.86 -21.12
C ASP A 294 6.29 -7.91 -20.20
N THR A 295 6.85 -8.11 -19.00
CA THR A 295 6.33 -8.97 -17.93
C THR A 295 5.57 -8.17 -16.87
N PHE A 296 4.70 -8.83 -16.10
CA PHE A 296 3.84 -8.16 -15.10
C PHE A 296 3.80 -8.82 -13.72
N LEU A 297 3.96 -10.14 -13.61
CA LEU A 297 4.04 -10.81 -12.32
C LEU A 297 4.79 -12.13 -12.39
N TRP A 298 5.27 -12.58 -11.24
CA TRP A 298 5.82 -13.90 -11.00
C TRP A 298 4.74 -14.82 -10.45
N ALA A 299 4.46 -15.93 -11.14
CA ALA A 299 3.49 -16.91 -10.68
C ALA A 299 3.82 -18.32 -11.15
N LYS A 300 3.71 -19.27 -10.22
CA LYS A 300 4.02 -20.70 -10.44
C LYS A 300 5.47 -20.90 -10.93
N GLY A 301 6.42 -20.21 -10.29
CA GLY A 301 7.86 -20.34 -10.56
C GLY A 301 8.34 -19.73 -11.88
N ALA A 302 7.57 -18.83 -12.50
CA ALA A 302 7.96 -18.18 -13.74
C ALA A 302 7.39 -16.76 -13.87
N ALA A 303 8.09 -15.92 -14.62
CA ALA A 303 7.60 -14.62 -15.07
C ALA A 303 6.44 -14.77 -16.05
N ARG A 304 5.42 -13.91 -15.93
CA ARG A 304 4.25 -13.86 -16.80
C ARG A 304 4.30 -12.61 -17.66
N ARG A 305 4.02 -12.75 -18.96
CA ARG A 305 3.94 -11.64 -19.92
C ARG A 305 2.63 -10.86 -19.78
N LYS A 306 2.68 -9.55 -19.99
CA LYS A 306 1.50 -8.67 -19.94
C LYS A 306 0.45 -9.16 -20.94
N PRO A 307 -0.77 -9.52 -20.49
CA PRO A 307 -1.80 -10.03 -21.38
C PRO A 307 -2.24 -8.99 -22.42
N TRP A 308 -2.27 -7.70 -22.06
CA TRP A 308 -2.66 -6.61 -22.97
C TRP A 308 -1.62 -6.25 -24.04
N LEU A 309 -0.40 -6.81 -23.99
CA LEU A 309 0.57 -6.68 -25.08
C LEU A 309 0.32 -7.68 -26.22
N GLN A 310 -0.48 -8.72 -26.00
CA GLN A 310 -0.80 -9.72 -27.03
C GLN A 310 -1.87 -9.23 -28.00
N ASP A 311 -2.75 -8.33 -27.58
CA ASP A 311 -3.81 -7.71 -28.41
C ASP A 311 -3.28 -6.64 -29.40
N SER A 312 -1.96 -6.56 -29.58
CA SER A 312 -1.27 -5.53 -30.39
C SER A 312 -0.58 -6.09 -31.65
N ALA A 313 -0.79 -7.37 -31.96
CA ALA A 313 -0.22 -8.06 -33.13
C ALA A 313 -1.28 -8.28 -34.21
#